data_AF-A0A7K2YHN9-F1
#
_entry.id   AF-A0A7K2YHN9-F1
#
_cell.length_a   1.000
_cell.length_b   1.000
_cell.length_c   1.000
_cell.angle_alpha   90.00
_cell.angle_beta   90.00
_cell.angle_gamma   90.00
#
_symmetry.space_group_name_H-M   'P 1'
#
loop_
_entity.id
_entity.type
_entity.pdbx_description
1 polymer ?
#
loop_
_entity_poly.entity_id
_entity_poly.type
_entity_poly.pdbx_seq_one_letter_code
_entity_poly.pdbx_strand_id
1 'polypeptide(L)'
;PLDRHPAQIAMPVFLENYEVRRDDDGMGFILAGHRLAVEPDRIPTAGPLTPEAVATSTACIGLLRWDAGAFEVQPLAVEAVVKKKTVVVHAGAWAGGTADKLGAKAEKAATEAVAVLRERAGKLLRT
;
A
#
# COMPACT_ATOMS: atom_id res chain seq x y z
N PRO A 1 0.05 -20.21 -2.42
CA PRO A 1 0.49 -19.54 -3.69
C PRO A 1 0.06 -20.27 -4.96
N LEU A 2 0.03 -21.60 -4.94
CA LEU A 2 -0.30 -22.45 -6.09
C LEU A 2 -1.79 -22.43 -6.50
N ASP A 3 -2.71 -22.09 -5.59
CA ASP A 3 -4.14 -21.95 -5.90
C ASP A 3 -4.52 -20.59 -6.53
N ARG A 4 -3.53 -19.73 -6.80
CA ARG A 4 -3.78 -18.39 -7.32
C ARG A 4 -3.94 -18.43 -8.83
N HIS A 5 -5.14 -18.16 -9.33
CA HIS A 5 -5.38 -18.01 -10.77
C HIS A 5 -4.46 -16.91 -11.35
N PRO A 6 -3.62 -17.20 -12.38
CA PRO A 6 -2.55 -16.30 -12.83
C PRO A 6 -3.07 -14.97 -13.39
N ALA A 7 -4.30 -14.92 -13.89
CA ALA A 7 -4.90 -13.69 -14.41
C ALA A 7 -5.44 -12.73 -13.33
N GLN A 8 -5.55 -13.17 -12.06
CA GLN A 8 -5.95 -12.37 -10.89
C GLN A 8 -6.90 -11.19 -11.20
N ILE A 9 -8.01 -11.44 -11.91
CA ILE A 9 -8.97 -10.39 -12.30
C ILE A 9 -9.46 -9.71 -11.02
N ALA A 10 -9.26 -8.40 -10.98
CA ALA A 10 -9.58 -7.58 -9.84
C ALA A 10 -10.21 -6.27 -10.33
N MET A 11 -11.26 -5.82 -9.66
CA MET A 11 -11.90 -4.55 -9.94
C MET A 11 -11.46 -3.51 -8.91
N PRO A 12 -10.96 -2.34 -9.32
CA PRO A 12 -10.70 -1.26 -8.38
C PRO A 12 -12.02 -0.78 -7.79
N VAL A 13 -12.05 -0.66 -6.46
CA VAL A 13 -13.21 -0.18 -5.72
C VAL A 13 -12.80 0.92 -4.76
N PHE A 14 -13.72 1.86 -4.55
CA PHE A 14 -13.68 2.81 -3.44
C PHE A 14 -14.81 2.45 -2.48
N LEU A 15 -14.45 2.20 -1.23
CA LEU A 15 -15.37 1.78 -0.17
C LEU A 15 -15.39 2.85 0.92
N GLU A 16 -16.58 3.22 1.33
CA GLU A 16 -16.87 4.17 2.41
C GLU A 16 -18.13 3.70 3.16
N ASN A 17 -18.41 4.28 4.31
CA ASN A 17 -19.59 3.94 5.14
C ASN A 17 -19.67 2.45 5.52
N TYR A 18 -18.52 1.80 5.72
CA TYR A 18 -18.42 0.45 6.25
C TYR A 18 -18.07 0.45 7.74
N GLU A 19 -18.47 -0.60 8.46
CA GLU A 19 -17.96 -0.92 9.78
C GLU A 19 -16.86 -1.99 9.64
N VAL A 20 -15.72 -1.80 10.30
CA VAL A 20 -14.70 -2.86 10.38
C VAL A 20 -15.07 -3.85 11.47
N ARG A 21 -15.13 -5.14 11.12
CA ARG A 21 -15.35 -6.24 12.06
C ARG A 21 -14.17 -7.21 12.04
N ARG A 22 -13.73 -7.63 13.24
CA ARG A 22 -12.79 -8.74 13.43
C ARG A 22 -13.49 -9.83 14.23
N ASP A 23 -13.52 -11.03 13.67
CA ASP A 23 -14.10 -12.24 14.26
C ASP A 23 -13.21 -13.45 13.92
N ASP A 24 -13.67 -14.66 14.24
CA ASP A 24 -12.94 -15.91 13.98
C ASP A 24 -12.72 -16.15 12.47
N ASP A 25 -13.54 -15.54 11.61
CA ASP A 25 -13.42 -15.56 10.13
C ASP A 25 -12.49 -14.45 9.61
N GLY A 26 -11.74 -13.78 10.49
CA GLY A 26 -10.79 -12.74 10.14
C GLY A 26 -11.38 -11.33 10.08
N MET A 27 -10.77 -10.46 9.27
CA MET A 27 -11.19 -9.06 9.11
C MET A 27 -12.22 -8.93 8.00
N GLY A 28 -13.28 -8.16 8.23
CA GLY A 28 -14.30 -7.86 7.23
C GLY A 28 -14.79 -6.42 7.31
N PHE A 29 -15.22 -5.89 6.16
CA PHE A 29 -15.98 -4.65 6.08
C PHE A 29 -17.46 -4.99 6.01
N ILE A 30 -18.25 -4.45 6.93
CA ILE A 30 -19.71 -4.54 6.88
C ILE A 30 -20.21 -3.34 6.10
N LEU A 31 -20.61 -3.57 4.85
CA LEU A 31 -21.11 -2.56 3.93
C LEU A 31 -22.57 -2.86 3.60
N ALA A 32 -23.47 -1.91 3.88
CA ALA A 32 -24.91 -2.09 3.70
C ALA A 32 -25.46 -3.39 4.33
N GLY A 33 -24.91 -3.79 5.48
CA GLY A 33 -25.30 -5.03 6.19
C GLY A 33 -24.66 -6.32 5.67
N HIS A 34 -23.87 -6.25 4.60
CA HIS A 34 -23.16 -7.40 4.03
C HIS A 34 -21.69 -7.40 4.44
N ARG A 35 -21.16 -8.57 4.79
CA ARG A 35 -19.73 -8.76 5.07
C ARG A 35 -18.96 -8.92 3.76
N LEU A 36 -17.98 -8.06 3.56
CA LEU A 36 -16.94 -8.19 2.55
C LEU A 36 -15.63 -8.54 3.25
N ALA A 37 -15.13 -9.76 3.03
CA ALA A 37 -13.89 -10.21 3.66
C ALA A 37 -12.70 -9.36 3.18
N VAL A 38 -11.81 -9.02 4.11
CA VAL A 38 -10.61 -8.23 3.85
C VAL A 38 -9.41 -9.18 3.86
N GLU A 39 -8.53 -9.02 2.87
CA GLU A 39 -7.32 -9.82 2.70
C GLU A 39 -6.05 -9.01 3.08
N PRO A 40 -5.74 -8.88 4.39
CA PRO A 40 -4.60 -8.10 4.86
C PRO A 40 -3.25 -8.74 4.51
N ASP A 41 -3.20 -10.07 4.33
CA ASP A 41 -1.97 -10.81 4.01
C ASP A 41 -1.44 -10.50 2.60
N ARG A 42 -2.24 -9.81 1.79
CA ARG A 42 -1.86 -9.32 0.45
C ARG A 42 -1.37 -7.88 0.45
N ILE A 43 -1.29 -7.24 1.62
CA ILE A 43 -0.69 -5.90 1.74
C ILE A 43 0.83 -6.01 1.59
N PRO A 44 1.46 -5.27 0.66
CA PRO A 44 2.91 -5.28 0.51
C PRO A 44 3.63 -4.83 1.79
N THR A 45 4.53 -5.67 2.30
CA THR A 45 5.33 -5.36 3.50
C THR A 45 6.31 -4.20 3.30
N ALA A 46 6.60 -3.83 2.06
CA ALA A 46 7.46 -2.70 1.71
C ALA A 46 6.78 -1.33 1.90
N GLY A 47 5.47 -1.30 2.14
CA GLY A 47 4.68 -0.07 2.28
C GLY A 47 4.31 0.24 3.73
N PRO A 48 3.88 1.49 4.01
CA PRO A 48 3.41 1.90 5.33
C PRO A 48 1.99 1.41 5.65
N LEU A 49 1.29 0.78 4.71
CA LEU A 49 -0.05 0.23 4.94
C LEU A 49 0.07 -1.02 5.82
N THR A 50 -0.61 -1.03 6.96
CA THR A 50 -0.62 -2.18 7.87
C THR A 50 -2.05 -2.68 8.11
N PRO A 51 -2.22 -3.94 8.55
CA PRO A 51 -3.53 -4.46 8.94
C PRO A 51 -4.22 -3.62 10.04
N GLU A 52 -3.47 -2.96 10.92
CA GLU A 52 -4.00 -2.06 11.96
C GLU A 52 -4.52 -0.75 11.35
N ALA A 53 -3.84 -0.21 10.34
CA ALA A 53 -4.31 0.96 9.61
C ALA A 53 -5.64 0.65 8.89
N VAL A 54 -5.76 -0.53 8.29
CA VAL A 54 -7.02 -1.02 7.70
C VAL A 54 -8.09 -1.27 8.77
N ALA A 55 -7.71 -1.71 9.96
CA ALA A 55 -8.68 -1.99 11.01
C ALA A 55 -9.33 -0.72 11.60
N THR A 56 -8.70 0.42 11.41
CA THR A 56 -9.12 1.73 11.95
C THR A 56 -9.52 2.70 10.85
N SER A 57 -9.69 2.22 9.63
CA SER A 57 -9.98 3.04 8.48
C SER A 57 -11.45 3.43 8.36
N THR A 58 -11.68 4.59 7.76
CA THR A 58 -13.01 5.15 7.46
C THR A 58 -13.34 5.09 5.98
N ALA A 59 -12.32 5.03 5.11
CA ALA A 59 -12.46 4.82 3.67
C ALA A 59 -11.32 3.92 3.16
N CYS A 60 -11.57 3.16 2.09
CA CYS A 60 -10.61 2.23 1.52
C CYS A 60 -10.64 2.28 -0.01
N ILE A 61 -9.48 2.43 -0.63
CA ILE A 61 -9.26 2.05 -2.03
C ILE A 61 -8.72 0.63 -2.01
N GLY A 62 -9.38 -0.27 -2.72
CA GLY A 62 -9.02 -1.68 -2.75
C GLY A 62 -9.24 -2.33 -4.10
N LEU A 63 -8.87 -3.60 -4.18
CA LEU A 63 -9.13 -4.50 -5.29
C LEU A 63 -10.18 -5.52 -4.86
N LEU A 64 -11.37 -5.43 -5.45
CA LEU A 64 -12.43 -6.42 -5.29
C LEU A 64 -12.11 -7.63 -6.17
N ARG A 65 -12.15 -8.82 -5.58
CA ARG A 65 -11.77 -10.08 -6.21
C ARG A 65 -12.83 -11.12 -5.92
N TRP A 66 -13.03 -12.03 -6.86
CA TRP A 66 -13.75 -13.26 -6.63
C TRP A 66 -12.75 -14.37 -6.35
N ASP A 67 -12.78 -14.93 -5.15
CA ASP A 67 -11.91 -16.03 -4.73
C ASP A 67 -12.73 -17.06 -3.94
N ALA A 68 -12.44 -18.35 -4.13
CA ALA A 68 -13.10 -19.47 -3.43
C ALA A 68 -14.66 -19.41 -3.32
N GLY A 69 -15.35 -18.75 -4.26
CA GLY A 69 -16.82 -18.63 -4.25
C GLY A 69 -17.37 -17.42 -3.47
N ALA A 70 -16.51 -16.49 -3.04
CA ALA A 70 -16.88 -15.28 -2.35
C ALA A 70 -16.17 -14.05 -2.92
N PHE A 71 -16.70 -12.87 -2.61
CA PHE A 71 -16.02 -11.60 -2.86
C PHE A 71 -15.12 -11.25 -1.68
N GLU A 72 -13.90 -10.82 -2.00
CA GLU A 72 -12.90 -10.35 -1.04
C GLU A 72 -12.29 -9.02 -1.52
N VAL A 73 -11.84 -8.20 -0.58
CA VAL A 73 -11.14 -6.95 -0.88
C VAL A 73 -9.70 -7.00 -0.41
N GLN A 74 -8.78 -6.72 -1.33
CA GLN A 74 -7.37 -6.45 -1.02
C GLN A 74 -7.17 -4.93 -0.85
N PRO A 75 -6.82 -4.43 0.34
CA PRO A 75 -6.59 -3.01 0.55
C PRO A 75 -5.35 -2.50 -0.19
N LEU A 76 -5.47 -1.34 -0.85
CA LEU A 76 -4.35 -0.64 -1.50
C LEU A 76 -4.04 0.70 -0.85
N ALA A 77 -5.07 1.39 -0.36
CA ALA A 77 -4.92 2.57 0.46
C ALA A 77 -6.11 2.70 1.40
N VAL A 78 -5.87 3.35 2.53
CA VAL A 78 -6.93 3.65 3.49
C VAL A 78 -6.83 5.09 3.96
N GLU A 79 -7.99 5.66 4.24
CA GLU A 79 -8.11 6.83 5.09
C GLU A 79 -8.35 6.36 6.53
N ALA A 80 -7.58 6.89 7.48
CA ALA A 80 -7.73 6.61 8.90
C ALA A 80 -7.67 7.89 9.73
N VAL A 81 -8.19 7.85 10.95
CA VAL A 81 -8.12 8.98 11.89
C VAL A 81 -7.08 8.71 12.96
N VAL A 82 -5.96 9.44 12.90
CA VAL A 82 -4.87 9.35 13.89
C VAL A 82 -4.77 10.67 14.63
N LYS A 83 -4.85 10.64 15.97
CA LYS A 83 -4.79 11.83 16.82
C LYS A 83 -5.74 12.96 16.35
N LYS A 84 -6.99 12.60 16.02
CA LYS A 84 -8.03 13.50 15.49
C LYS A 84 -7.72 14.15 14.13
N LYS A 85 -6.75 13.62 13.39
CA LYS A 85 -6.41 14.06 12.03
C LYS A 85 -6.66 12.93 11.06
N THR A 86 -7.32 13.25 9.97
CA THR A 86 -7.45 12.37 8.81
C THR A 86 -6.07 12.22 8.16
N VAL A 87 -5.65 10.97 7.98
CA VAL A 87 -4.40 10.60 7.31
C VAL A 87 -4.69 9.54 6.27
N VAL A 88 -4.00 9.63 5.14
CA VAL A 88 -4.09 8.62 4.08
C VAL A 88 -2.82 7.78 4.09
N VAL A 89 -2.99 6.47 4.05
CA VAL A 89 -1.90 5.49 4.06
C VAL A 89 -2.01 4.65 2.79
N HIS A 90 -0.96 4.63 1.97
CA HIS A 90 -0.93 3.93 0.69
C HIS A 90 0.09 2.81 0.71
N ALA A 91 -0.28 1.61 0.23
CA ALA A 91 0.66 0.50 0.05
C ALA A 91 1.83 0.86 -0.86
N GLY A 92 1.58 1.67 -1.89
CA GLY A 92 2.57 2.12 -2.87
C GLY A 92 3.39 3.35 -2.45
N ALA A 93 3.29 3.84 -1.21
CA ALA A 93 3.93 5.09 -0.81
C ALA A 93 5.47 5.10 -0.97
N TRP A 94 6.10 3.93 -0.95
CA TRP A 94 7.55 3.77 -1.22
C TRP A 94 7.98 4.29 -2.60
N ALA A 95 7.07 4.32 -3.58
CA ALA A 95 7.37 4.81 -4.93
C ALA A 95 7.61 6.32 -4.98
N GLY A 96 7.15 7.07 -3.96
CA GLY A 96 7.37 8.51 -3.83
C GLY A 96 8.75 8.89 -3.30
N GLY A 97 9.62 7.92 -3.03
CA GLY A 97 10.90 8.14 -2.35
C GLY A 97 10.75 8.09 -0.82
N THR A 98 11.84 8.35 -0.11
CA THR A 98 11.86 8.27 1.36
C THR A 98 11.23 9.51 2.01
N ALA A 99 10.30 9.29 2.92
CA ALA A 99 9.77 10.34 3.80
C ALA A 99 10.71 10.62 5.00
N ASP A 100 11.71 9.76 5.23
CA ASP A 100 12.71 9.97 6.27
C ASP A 100 13.74 11.02 5.84
N LYS A 101 13.95 12.03 6.69
CA LYS A 101 14.87 13.13 6.40
C LYS A 101 16.31 12.67 6.25
N LEU A 102 16.73 11.66 7.02
CA LEU A 102 18.09 11.11 6.92
C LEU A 102 18.26 10.33 5.62
N GLY A 103 17.27 9.49 5.28
CA GLY A 103 17.18 8.82 3.98
C GLY A 103 17.24 9.81 2.82
N ALA A 104 16.46 10.89 2.86
CA ALA A 104 16.42 11.88 1.77
C ALA A 104 17.78 12.59 1.61
N LYS A 105 18.46 12.88 2.73
CA LYS A 105 19.81 13.45 2.70
C LYS A 105 20.83 12.46 2.13
N ALA A 106 20.72 11.19 2.48
CA ALA A 106 21.60 10.14 1.96
C ALA A 106 21.40 9.92 0.45
N GLU A 107 20.15 9.88 -0.02
CA GLU A 107 19.81 9.76 -1.44
C GLU A 107 20.35 10.95 -2.26
N LYS A 108 20.23 12.17 -1.73
CA LYS A 108 20.85 13.36 -2.31
C LYS A 108 22.37 13.23 -2.41
N ALA A 109 23.03 12.83 -1.33
CA ALA A 109 24.49 12.68 -1.30
C ALA A 109 24.99 11.62 -2.31
N ALA A 110 24.25 10.51 -2.48
CA ALA A 110 24.58 9.50 -3.48
C ALA A 110 24.46 10.05 -4.92
N THR A 111 23.44 10.87 -5.19
CA THR A 111 23.24 11.48 -6.50
C THR A 111 24.35 12.47 -6.86
N GLU A 112 24.82 13.26 -5.89
CA GLU A 112 25.96 14.17 -6.04
C GLU A 112 27.26 13.41 -6.36
N ALA A 113 27.50 12.27 -5.70
CA ALA A 113 28.65 11.42 -5.98
C ALA A 113 28.64 10.88 -7.42
N VAL A 114 27.48 10.44 -7.93
CA VAL A 114 27.32 9.98 -9.31
C VAL A 114 27.62 11.09 -10.33
N ALA A 115 27.20 12.33 -10.04
CA ALA A 115 27.48 13.47 -10.90
C ALA A 115 29.00 13.74 -11.00
N VAL A 116 29.70 13.73 -9.86
CA VAL A 116 31.16 13.92 -9.81
C VAL A 116 31.89 12.80 -10.57
N LEU A 117 31.47 11.54 -10.39
CA LEU A 117 32.06 10.40 -11.08
C LEU A 117 31.86 10.48 -12.60
N ARG A 118 30.66 10.87 -13.04
CA ARG A 118 30.37 11.10 -14.48
C ARG A 118 31.25 12.20 -15.06
N GLU A 119 31.44 13.31 -14.35
CA GLU A 119 32.32 14.40 -14.80
C GLU A 119 33.77 13.92 -14.95
N ARG A 120 34.28 13.20 -13.95
CA ARG A 120 35.66 12.67 -13.95
C ARG A 120 35.87 11.65 -15.06
N ALA A 121 34.96 10.70 -15.22
CA ALA A 121 35.02 9.73 -16.31
C ALA A 121 34.97 10.41 -17.68
N GLY A 122 34.10 11.41 -17.86
CA GLY A 122 34.00 12.17 -19.09
C GLY A 122 35.26 12.98 -19.42
N LYS A 123 36.03 13.46 -18.42
CA LYS A 123 37.35 14.08 -18.65
C LYS A 123 38.38 13.04 -19.09
N LEU A 124 38.38 11.88 -18.45
CA LEU A 124 39.33 10.78 -18.72
C LEU A 124 39.14 10.14 -20.10
N LEU A 125 37.92 10.14 -20.63
CA LEU A 125 37.61 9.64 -21.98
C LEU A 125 37.88 10.67 -23.10
N ARG A 126 38.26 11.90 -22.78
CA ARG A 126 38.55 12.98 -23.74
C ARG A 126 40.05 13.25 -23.92
N THR A 127 40.90 12.53 -23.19
CA THR A 127 42.36 12.47 -23.36
C THR A 127 42.73 11.21 -24.12
#